data_AF-A0A7S2LB92-F1
#
_entry.id   AF-A0A7S2LB92-F1
#
_cell.length_a   1.000
_cell.length_b   1.000
_cell.length_c   1.000
_cell.angle_alpha   90.00
_cell.angle_beta   90.00
_cell.angle_gamma   90.00
#
_symmetry.space_group_name_H-M   'P 1'
#
loop_
_entity.id
_entity.type
_entity.pdbx_description
1 polymer ?
#
loop_
_entity_poly.entity_id
_entity_poly.type
_entity_poly.pdbx_seq_one_letter_code
_entity_poly.pdbx_strand_id
1 'polypeptide(L)'
;SGSEFAVSEGELNFDAEETGPTVGTRLFIWTWLREALRAPATTNVRLSSGVPGSKTRRVPLTTPSAKALAKLQKAVDNPGTKAPNPLLCTTLEGLTTDWARAKKIAASILDPKYTLKMFHEDLAAFPELHLFQFEEAQGGTGTGDEYQKTIGTFFAMYWLLRMDLDGKDGFSNGVDDQWAPMGSSDSRLTFQEKRAAFQSGANWTGFKKVLMDAGLLETAAATGKVQVNEHRLVLFFAMTSIRNIMKITPVLPKVQKEHAPYRGYKEDETIGDRDHALTYVMDLFPSLLPSFRDLSPDDKESVEFMHSNIGFNHGWFVQAEAPPGAVFSKLTEATRRTVARRSQGRAGAAASASKTPMKIGSKEVALYLVRWLIDLASAEPTPLSGSDKFSTKFSLPVLNSFLRSFEFVGRIASETETQVMESYIKSRWEESALPIGPAPTDSAAIAKMRLCCMAQMNAVAVLRGFEELPAGDQAVLSLEMSRTGCVGQQYSKGLVPSAAFEKDKGPAFLVYYGPAFLQNLEQDSAAMRLKILAEVYRGALALWPATEQMADGNVTIRIDIIKSMSTKDLLASCASGDAYMLVKHNEVEAFVEKCSAERQSELQETDSKFHKLTFGVANCN
;
A
#
# COMPACT_ATOMS: atom_id res chain seq x y z
N SER A 1 15.25 -18.00 -13.55
CA SER A 1 13.83 -17.86 -13.16
C SER A 1 13.72 -16.63 -12.27
N GLY A 2 13.32 -15.49 -12.83
CA GLY A 2 13.51 -14.21 -12.13
C GLY A 2 12.65 -13.10 -12.73
N SER A 3 11.35 -13.18 -12.52
CA SER A 3 10.49 -12.01 -12.53
C SER A 3 10.66 -11.31 -11.18
N GLU A 4 11.58 -10.35 -11.08
CA GLU A 4 11.73 -9.61 -9.82
C GLU A 4 10.44 -8.85 -9.53
N PHE A 5 9.74 -8.25 -10.49
CA PHE A 5 8.41 -7.64 -10.28
C PHE A 5 7.38 -7.98 -11.38
N ALA A 6 7.76 -8.74 -12.40
CA ALA A 6 6.87 -9.12 -13.50
C ALA A 6 5.93 -10.24 -13.05
N VAL A 7 4.87 -9.89 -12.33
CA VAL A 7 3.64 -10.66 -12.42
C VAL A 7 2.74 -9.92 -13.41
N SER A 8 2.57 -10.52 -14.58
CA SER A 8 1.30 -10.36 -15.28
C SER A 8 0.20 -10.60 -14.24
N GLU A 9 -0.90 -9.86 -14.30
CA GLU A 9 -2.01 -10.02 -13.35
C GLU A 9 -2.49 -11.50 -13.22
N GLY A 10 -2.05 -12.39 -14.11
CA GLY A 10 -2.26 -13.84 -14.10
C GLY A 10 -1.33 -14.71 -13.23
N GLU A 11 -0.24 -14.22 -12.63
CA GLU A 11 0.55 -15.04 -11.67
C GLU A 11 0.15 -14.87 -10.20
N LEU A 12 -0.77 -13.95 -9.90
CA LEU A 12 -1.40 -13.83 -8.58
C LEU A 12 -2.85 -14.33 -8.56
N ASN A 13 -3.38 -14.78 -9.71
CA ASN A 13 -4.57 -15.62 -9.83
C ASN A 13 -4.10 -17.05 -10.14
N PHE A 14 -4.08 -17.93 -9.14
CA PHE A 14 -3.67 -19.31 -9.35
C PHE A 14 -4.78 -20.23 -9.86
N ASP A 15 -5.98 -19.68 -10.11
CA ASP A 15 -7.05 -20.35 -10.84
C ASP A 15 -7.67 -19.38 -11.86
N ALA A 16 -7.81 -19.82 -13.10
CA ALA A 16 -8.38 -19.05 -14.21
C ALA A 16 -9.87 -18.66 -14.02
N GLU A 17 -10.45 -18.93 -12.85
CA GLU A 17 -11.87 -18.75 -12.53
C GLU A 17 -12.17 -17.71 -11.43
N GLU A 18 -11.16 -17.11 -10.77
CA GLU A 18 -11.42 -16.06 -9.77
C GLU A 18 -11.71 -14.69 -10.42
N THR A 19 -12.98 -14.34 -10.56
CA THR A 19 -13.45 -13.03 -11.04
C THR A 19 -13.40 -11.92 -9.96
N GLY A 20 -12.44 -11.99 -9.02
CA GLY A 20 -12.31 -11.07 -7.89
C GLY A 20 -11.17 -10.05 -8.04
N PRO A 21 -11.20 -8.91 -7.33
CA PRO A 21 -10.10 -7.95 -7.33
C PRO A 21 -8.84 -8.55 -6.70
N THR A 22 -7.70 -8.38 -7.36
CA THR A 22 -6.40 -8.94 -6.96
C THR A 22 -5.96 -8.48 -5.57
N VAL A 23 -5.08 -9.24 -4.91
CA VAL A 23 -4.57 -8.88 -3.56
C VAL A 23 -3.91 -7.51 -3.52
N GLY A 24 -3.22 -7.07 -4.58
CA GLY A 24 -2.61 -5.74 -4.59
C GLY A 24 -3.65 -4.62 -4.67
N THR A 25 -4.82 -4.87 -5.27
CA THR A 25 -5.99 -3.99 -5.20
C THR A 25 -6.57 -3.92 -3.79
N ARG A 26 -6.56 -5.02 -3.02
CA ARG A 26 -7.08 -5.07 -1.63
C ARG A 26 -6.18 -4.38 -0.60
N LEU A 27 -4.88 -4.22 -0.90
CA LEU A 27 -3.87 -3.68 0.01
C LEU A 27 -3.39 -2.26 -0.35
N PHE A 28 -4.05 -1.60 -1.31
CA PHE A 28 -3.61 -0.31 -1.87
C PHE A 28 -2.16 -0.34 -2.40
N ILE A 29 -1.63 -1.53 -2.73
CA ILE A 29 -0.37 -1.69 -3.45
C ILE A 29 -0.58 -1.28 -4.92
N TRP A 30 -1.82 -1.46 -5.40
CA TRP A 30 -2.32 -1.00 -6.68
C TRP A 30 -3.57 -0.17 -6.40
N THR A 31 -3.59 1.10 -6.79
CA THR A 31 -4.73 1.98 -6.54
C THR A 31 -5.92 1.58 -7.40
N TRP A 32 -7.10 1.50 -6.77
CA TRP A 32 -8.36 1.86 -7.40
C TRP A 32 -9.05 2.90 -6.51
N LEU A 33 -9.32 4.08 -7.08
CA LEU A 33 -10.21 5.08 -6.53
C LEU A 33 -11.58 4.93 -7.23
N ARG A 34 -12.63 4.83 -6.40
CA ARG A 34 -14.08 4.90 -6.65
C ARG A 34 -14.59 4.85 -8.10
N GLU A 35 -15.35 3.80 -8.43
CA GLU A 35 -16.51 3.93 -9.31
C GLU A 35 -17.81 3.91 -8.50
N ALA A 36 -18.57 4.98 -8.65
CA ALA A 36 -19.98 5.04 -8.30
C ALA A 36 -20.79 4.50 -9.48
N LEU A 37 -20.88 3.18 -9.64
CA LEU A 37 -21.83 2.54 -10.56
C LEU A 37 -22.54 1.38 -9.84
N ARG A 38 -23.86 1.34 -10.01
CA ARG A 38 -24.75 0.33 -9.43
C ARG A 38 -24.28 -1.08 -9.81
N ALA A 39 -24.13 -1.95 -8.82
CA ALA A 39 -23.84 -3.36 -9.04
C ALA A 39 -24.90 -3.99 -9.98
N PRO A 40 -24.50 -4.66 -11.08
CA PRO A 40 -25.40 -5.60 -11.74
C PRO A 40 -25.61 -6.82 -10.82
N ALA A 41 -26.78 -7.44 -10.93
CA ALA A 41 -27.17 -8.59 -10.14
C ALA A 41 -26.12 -9.71 -10.21
N THR A 42 -25.72 -10.23 -9.05
CA THR A 42 -24.77 -11.33 -8.90
C THR A 42 -25.33 -12.63 -9.49
N THR A 43 -24.70 -13.13 -10.55
CA THR A 43 -24.80 -14.54 -10.94
C THR A 43 -23.90 -15.38 -10.04
N ASN A 44 -24.48 -16.40 -9.40
CA ASN A 44 -23.78 -17.36 -8.55
C ASN A 44 -22.74 -18.14 -9.35
N VAL A 45 -21.46 -17.75 -9.28
CA VAL A 45 -20.33 -18.56 -9.74
C VAL A 45 -19.88 -19.44 -8.58
N ARG A 46 -19.92 -20.75 -8.81
CA ARG A 46 -19.56 -21.81 -7.87
C ARG A 46 -18.04 -21.93 -7.86
N LEU A 47 -17.37 -21.47 -6.80
CA LEU A 47 -15.93 -21.68 -6.60
C LEU A 47 -15.65 -23.19 -6.51
N SER A 48 -14.79 -23.69 -7.40
CA SER A 48 -14.31 -25.07 -7.38
C SER A 48 -13.52 -25.33 -6.10
N SER A 49 -13.87 -26.41 -5.41
CA SER A 49 -13.21 -26.94 -4.23
C SER A 49 -11.70 -27.12 -4.44
N GLY A 50 -10.91 -26.55 -3.55
CA GLY A 50 -9.46 -26.70 -3.51
C GLY A 50 -8.98 -28.15 -3.37
N VAL A 51 -7.67 -28.33 -3.52
CA VAL A 51 -6.93 -29.58 -3.36
C VAL A 51 -7.43 -30.37 -2.12
N PRO A 52 -7.87 -31.63 -2.27
CA PRO A 52 -8.33 -32.43 -1.14
C PRO A 52 -7.21 -32.64 -0.11
N GLY A 53 -7.35 -32.08 1.10
CA GLY A 53 -6.50 -32.40 2.25
C GLY A 53 -5.82 -31.23 2.99
N SER A 54 -5.81 -30.01 2.44
CA SER A 54 -5.25 -28.85 3.17
C SER A 54 -6.28 -28.29 4.15
N LYS A 55 -6.19 -28.68 5.43
CA LYS A 55 -6.94 -28.01 6.50
C LYS A 55 -6.44 -26.56 6.59
N THR A 56 -7.29 -25.61 6.22
CA THR A 56 -6.99 -24.18 6.36
C THR A 56 -6.63 -23.88 7.82
N ARG A 57 -5.39 -23.48 8.10
CA ARG A 57 -4.89 -23.28 9.48
C ARG A 57 -5.36 -21.94 10.04
N ARG A 58 -6.61 -21.92 10.52
CA ARG A 58 -7.27 -20.77 11.13
C ARG A 58 -7.15 -20.77 12.65
N VAL A 59 -7.11 -19.59 13.24
CA VAL A 59 -7.19 -19.39 14.69
C VAL A 59 -8.65 -19.45 15.15
N PRO A 60 -8.99 -20.20 16.21
CA PRO A 60 -10.32 -20.12 16.79
C PRO A 60 -10.60 -18.70 17.29
N LEU A 61 -11.87 -18.27 17.28
CA LEU A 61 -12.25 -17.09 18.03
C LEU A 61 -11.81 -17.25 19.48
N THR A 62 -11.29 -16.18 20.08
CA THR A 62 -11.10 -16.16 21.53
C THR A 62 -12.46 -16.45 22.19
N THR A 63 -12.49 -17.32 23.20
CA THR A 63 -13.73 -17.66 23.92
C THR A 63 -14.37 -16.36 24.36
N PRO A 64 -15.51 -15.97 23.76
CA PRO A 64 -16.12 -14.69 24.10
C PRO A 64 -16.51 -14.76 25.56
N SER A 65 -16.51 -13.62 26.27
CA SER A 65 -17.35 -13.59 27.45
C SER A 65 -18.77 -13.92 26.99
N ALA A 66 -19.45 -14.89 27.62
CA ALA A 66 -20.84 -15.23 27.27
C ALA A 66 -21.75 -13.99 27.24
N LYS A 67 -21.37 -12.97 28.01
CA LYS A 67 -21.96 -11.63 28.04
C LYS A 67 -21.82 -10.84 26.74
N ALA A 68 -20.67 -10.91 26.06
CA ALA A 68 -20.44 -10.23 24.77
C ALA A 68 -21.32 -10.84 23.68
N LEU A 69 -21.35 -12.17 23.54
CA LEU A 69 -22.23 -12.86 22.59
C LEU A 69 -23.73 -12.61 22.87
N ALA A 70 -24.15 -12.60 24.13
CA ALA A 70 -25.53 -12.30 24.48
C ALA A 70 -25.93 -10.85 24.11
N LYS A 71 -25.03 -9.88 24.32
CA LYS A 71 -25.24 -8.49 23.87
C LYS A 71 -25.28 -8.39 22.35
N LEU A 72 -24.38 -9.10 21.69
CA LEU A 72 -24.25 -9.21 20.24
C LEU A 72 -25.57 -9.66 19.62
N GLN A 73 -26.08 -10.81 20.07
CA GLN A 73 -27.33 -11.40 19.58
C GLN A 73 -28.51 -10.46 19.82
N LYS A 74 -28.61 -9.88 21.02
CA LYS A 74 -29.66 -8.91 21.35
C LYS A 74 -29.62 -7.67 20.45
N ALA A 75 -28.43 -7.21 20.06
CA ALA A 75 -28.25 -6.08 19.15
C ALA A 75 -28.63 -6.43 17.71
N VAL A 76 -28.43 -7.68 17.27
CA VAL A 76 -28.95 -8.13 15.97
C VAL A 76 -30.46 -8.19 15.98
N ASP A 77 -31.05 -8.80 17.02
CA ASP A 77 -32.49 -9.03 17.11
C ASP A 77 -33.27 -7.71 17.31
N ASN A 78 -32.65 -6.73 17.95
CA ASN A 78 -33.22 -5.41 18.17
C ASN A 78 -32.11 -4.34 18.09
N PRO A 79 -31.78 -3.86 16.89
CA PRO A 79 -30.67 -2.93 16.70
C PRO A 79 -30.87 -1.64 17.49
N GLY A 80 -32.10 -1.19 17.71
CA GLY A 80 -32.34 0.13 18.31
C GLY A 80 -31.91 1.25 17.35
N THR A 81 -31.76 2.47 17.89
CA THR A 81 -31.54 3.70 17.08
C THR A 81 -30.31 4.50 17.53
N LYS A 82 -29.42 3.91 18.33
CA LYS A 82 -28.26 4.63 18.87
C LYS A 82 -27.28 5.00 17.75
N ALA A 83 -26.92 6.28 17.68
CA ALA A 83 -25.90 6.81 16.78
C ALA A 83 -24.48 6.40 17.21
N PRO A 84 -23.51 6.31 16.27
CA PRO A 84 -23.66 6.46 14.83
C PRO A 84 -24.05 5.15 14.14
N ASN A 85 -23.98 4.03 14.86
CA ASN A 85 -24.43 2.71 14.44
C ASN A 85 -24.90 1.92 15.68
N PRO A 86 -26.13 1.42 15.72
CA PRO A 86 -26.66 0.80 16.93
C PRO A 86 -25.97 -0.51 17.33
N LEU A 87 -25.45 -1.26 16.35
CA LEU A 87 -24.70 -2.49 16.55
C LEU A 87 -23.35 -2.23 17.22
N LEU A 88 -22.62 -1.25 16.69
CA LEU A 88 -21.35 -0.77 17.25
C LEU A 88 -21.55 -0.33 18.70
N CYS A 89 -22.58 0.51 18.94
CA CYS A 89 -22.92 1.00 20.27
C CYS A 89 -23.23 -0.14 21.23
N THR A 90 -24.18 -1.01 20.89
CA THR A 90 -24.63 -2.06 21.83
C THR A 90 -23.51 -3.04 22.18
N THR A 91 -22.58 -3.28 21.25
CA THR A 91 -21.47 -4.22 21.45
C THR A 91 -20.36 -3.65 22.33
N LEU A 92 -19.94 -2.39 22.08
CA LEU A 92 -18.78 -1.79 22.74
C LEU A 92 -19.13 -0.87 23.93
N GLU A 93 -20.38 -0.45 24.06
CA GLU A 93 -20.81 0.45 25.14
C GLU A 93 -20.57 -0.16 26.52
N GLY A 94 -19.89 0.62 27.36
CA GLY A 94 -19.48 0.23 28.71
C GLY A 94 -18.30 -0.74 28.79
N LEU A 95 -17.67 -1.08 27.66
CA LEU A 95 -16.42 -1.84 27.65
C LEU A 95 -15.21 -0.92 27.84
N THR A 96 -14.14 -1.50 28.36
CA THR A 96 -12.85 -0.84 28.65
C THR A 96 -11.73 -1.75 28.20
N THR A 97 -10.67 -1.18 27.65
CA THR A 97 -9.45 -1.94 27.31
C THR A 97 -8.74 -2.38 28.59
N ASP A 98 -8.33 -3.64 28.66
CA ASP A 98 -7.54 -4.16 29.77
C ASP A 98 -6.08 -3.73 29.59
N TRP A 99 -5.80 -2.48 29.94
CA TRP A 99 -4.47 -1.88 29.80
C TRP A 99 -3.39 -2.61 30.62
N ALA A 100 -3.77 -3.27 31.72
CA ALA A 100 -2.83 -4.07 32.50
C ALA A 100 -2.37 -5.30 31.71
N ARG A 101 -3.31 -6.00 31.08
CA ARG A 101 -3.01 -7.12 30.18
C ARG A 101 -2.25 -6.68 28.93
N ALA A 102 -2.63 -5.55 28.31
CA ALA A 102 -1.90 -5.01 27.17
C ALA A 102 -0.44 -4.68 27.51
N LYS A 103 -0.17 -4.09 28.68
CA LYS A 103 1.20 -3.85 29.18
C LYS A 103 1.95 -5.15 29.46
N LYS A 104 1.28 -6.15 30.04
CA LYS A 104 1.86 -7.49 30.26
C LYS A 104 2.32 -8.12 28.95
N ILE A 105 1.53 -8.03 27.88
CA ILE A 105 1.93 -8.49 26.54
C ILE A 105 3.28 -7.87 26.16
N ALA A 106 3.38 -6.54 26.20
CA ALA A 106 4.57 -5.83 25.76
C ALA A 106 5.81 -6.16 26.62
N ALA A 107 5.65 -6.27 27.93
CA ALA A 107 6.73 -6.65 28.86
C ALA A 107 7.19 -8.10 28.69
N SER A 108 6.30 -9.00 28.23
CA SER A 108 6.57 -10.44 28.16
C SER A 108 6.95 -10.93 26.75
N ILE A 109 6.79 -10.11 25.71
CA ILE A 109 6.88 -10.57 24.32
C ILE A 109 8.25 -11.13 23.92
N LEU A 110 9.32 -10.70 24.60
CA LEU A 110 10.67 -11.22 24.40
C LEU A 110 11.06 -12.33 25.39
N ASP A 111 10.16 -12.76 26.29
CA ASP A 111 10.39 -13.92 27.17
C ASP A 111 10.21 -15.21 26.34
N PRO A 112 11.22 -16.10 26.26
CA PRO A 112 11.09 -17.39 25.58
C PRO A 112 9.93 -18.27 26.10
N LYS A 113 9.49 -18.08 27.36
CA LYS A 113 8.35 -18.80 27.95
C LYS A 113 6.99 -18.24 27.56
N TYR A 114 6.95 -17.00 27.07
CA TYR A 114 5.73 -16.40 26.56
C TYR A 114 5.48 -16.90 25.14
N THR A 115 4.46 -17.75 24.99
CA THR A 115 4.16 -18.46 23.73
C THR A 115 3.14 -17.71 22.88
N LEU A 116 3.05 -18.05 21.59
CA LEU A 116 2.03 -17.48 20.70
C LEU A 116 0.60 -17.73 21.21
N LYS A 117 0.35 -18.90 21.82
CA LYS A 117 -0.95 -19.22 22.41
C LYS A 117 -1.31 -18.26 23.55
N MET A 118 -0.37 -18.01 24.47
CA MET A 118 -0.56 -17.04 25.55
C MET A 118 -0.76 -15.63 25.01
N PHE A 119 -0.03 -15.25 23.96
CA PHE A 119 -0.20 -13.98 23.28
C PHE A 119 -1.63 -13.84 22.70
N HIS A 120 -2.12 -14.85 22.00
CA HIS A 120 -3.50 -14.87 21.45
C HIS A 120 -4.56 -14.75 22.53
N GLU A 121 -4.42 -15.47 23.65
CA GLU A 121 -5.32 -15.36 24.80
C GLU A 121 -5.28 -13.95 25.42
N ASP A 122 -4.09 -13.35 25.49
CA ASP A 122 -3.92 -12.00 26.04
C ASP A 122 -4.49 -10.90 25.11
N LEU A 123 -4.69 -11.15 23.82
CA LEU A 123 -5.37 -10.22 22.89
C LEU A 123 -6.83 -9.91 23.29
N ALA A 124 -7.43 -10.72 24.17
CA ALA A 124 -8.71 -10.38 24.81
C ALA A 124 -8.65 -9.06 25.62
N ALA A 125 -7.48 -8.44 25.75
CA ALA A 125 -7.32 -7.08 26.26
C ALA A 125 -8.08 -6.02 25.44
N PHE A 126 -8.33 -6.27 24.15
CA PHE A 126 -8.91 -5.30 23.21
C PHE A 126 -10.37 -5.67 22.88
N PRO A 127 -11.37 -4.95 23.43
CA PRO A 127 -12.78 -5.28 23.26
C PRO A 127 -13.28 -5.21 21.82
N GLU A 128 -12.64 -4.39 20.98
CA GLU A 128 -13.02 -4.21 19.57
C GLU A 128 -12.91 -5.49 18.74
N LEU A 129 -12.05 -6.44 19.15
CA LEU A 129 -11.95 -7.76 18.51
C LEU A 129 -13.24 -8.58 18.62
N HIS A 130 -14.12 -8.27 19.58
CA HIS A 130 -15.43 -8.92 19.67
C HIS A 130 -16.35 -8.60 18.48
N LEU A 131 -16.14 -7.49 17.77
CA LEU A 131 -16.97 -7.14 16.62
C LEU A 131 -16.85 -8.15 15.48
N PHE A 132 -15.70 -8.82 15.33
CA PHE A 132 -15.54 -9.82 14.29
C PHE A 132 -16.37 -11.10 14.52
N GLN A 133 -16.92 -11.29 15.72
CA GLN A 133 -17.82 -12.42 16.02
C GLN A 133 -19.15 -12.29 15.26
N PHE A 134 -19.56 -11.07 14.90
CA PHE A 134 -20.73 -10.85 14.04
C PHE A 134 -20.54 -11.44 12.66
N GLU A 135 -19.32 -11.40 12.14
CA GLU A 135 -19.01 -11.92 10.82
C GLU A 135 -19.30 -13.42 10.80
N GLU A 136 -18.81 -14.17 11.78
CA GLU A 136 -19.03 -15.64 11.87
C GLU A 136 -20.50 -16.02 12.07
N ALA A 137 -21.25 -15.28 12.88
CA ALA A 137 -22.65 -15.54 13.15
C ALA A 137 -23.57 -15.40 11.91
N GLN A 138 -23.16 -14.64 10.89
CA GLN A 138 -23.94 -14.38 9.68
C GLN A 138 -23.78 -15.46 8.58
N GLY A 139 -22.90 -16.47 8.77
CA GLY A 139 -22.85 -17.67 7.93
C GLY A 139 -22.53 -17.50 6.42
N GLY A 140 -22.03 -16.34 5.99
CA GLY A 140 -21.58 -16.10 4.62
C GLY A 140 -20.33 -16.91 4.23
N THR A 141 -20.15 -17.22 2.96
CA THR A 141 -19.07 -18.10 2.45
C THR A 141 -17.64 -17.53 2.56
N GLY A 142 -17.45 -16.38 3.21
CA GLY A 142 -16.16 -15.76 3.55
C GLY A 142 -16.08 -15.28 5.01
N THR A 143 -16.96 -15.79 5.88
CA THR A 143 -17.08 -15.31 7.25
C THR A 143 -15.85 -15.62 8.10
N GLY A 144 -15.31 -14.57 8.71
CA GLY A 144 -14.16 -14.60 9.62
C GLY A 144 -12.83 -14.30 8.96
N ASP A 145 -12.80 -14.04 7.64
CA ASP A 145 -11.56 -13.66 6.95
C ASP A 145 -10.94 -12.41 7.54
N GLU A 146 -11.74 -11.40 7.88
CA GLU A 146 -11.21 -10.16 8.44
C GLU A 146 -10.74 -10.34 9.89
N TYR A 147 -11.36 -11.24 10.67
CA TYR A 147 -10.79 -11.69 11.94
C TYR A 147 -9.42 -12.36 11.73
N GLN A 148 -9.35 -13.36 10.84
CA GLN A 148 -8.11 -14.10 10.60
C GLN A 148 -6.98 -13.19 10.12
N LYS A 149 -7.26 -12.26 9.22
CA LYS A 149 -6.28 -11.26 8.76
C LYS A 149 -5.85 -10.34 9.91
N THR A 150 -6.80 -9.84 10.70
CA THR A 150 -6.49 -8.97 11.86
C THR A 150 -5.64 -9.70 12.90
N ILE A 151 -5.96 -10.95 13.22
CA ILE A 151 -5.12 -11.78 14.11
C ILE A 151 -3.76 -12.09 13.46
N GLY A 152 -3.73 -12.32 12.15
CA GLY A 152 -2.49 -12.45 11.39
C GLY A 152 -1.61 -11.21 11.50
N THR A 153 -2.20 -10.01 11.55
CA THR A 153 -1.49 -8.74 11.78
C THR A 153 -0.82 -8.74 13.17
N PHE A 154 -1.55 -9.14 14.22
CA PHE A 154 -0.98 -9.30 15.57
C PHE A 154 0.14 -10.35 15.61
N PHE A 155 -0.06 -11.50 14.95
CA PHE A 155 0.93 -12.60 14.93
C PHE A 155 2.19 -12.22 14.15
N ALA A 156 2.04 -11.53 13.02
CA ALA A 156 3.17 -10.97 12.28
C ALA A 156 4.02 -10.05 13.15
N MET A 157 3.38 -9.15 13.93
CA MET A 157 4.09 -8.30 14.88
C MET A 157 4.79 -9.11 15.97
N TYR A 158 4.11 -10.09 16.57
CA TYR A 158 4.69 -10.99 17.57
C TYR A 158 5.97 -11.67 17.07
N TRP A 159 5.94 -12.22 15.85
CA TRP A 159 7.10 -12.88 15.27
C TRP A 159 8.22 -11.92 14.90
N LEU A 160 7.90 -10.74 14.35
CA LEU A 160 8.93 -9.77 13.99
C LEU A 160 9.65 -9.21 15.22
N LEU A 161 8.97 -9.04 16.35
CA LEU A 161 9.63 -8.62 17.60
C LEU A 161 10.57 -9.71 18.14
N ARG A 162 10.33 -10.98 17.80
CA ARG A 162 11.07 -12.16 18.28
C ARG A 162 12.07 -12.72 17.25
N MET A 163 12.51 -11.91 16.28
CA MET A 163 13.43 -12.36 15.22
C MET A 163 14.74 -12.99 15.70
N ASP A 164 15.25 -12.58 16.86
CA ASP A 164 16.48 -13.12 17.47
C ASP A 164 16.20 -14.34 18.39
N LEU A 165 14.94 -14.77 18.46
CA LEU A 165 14.48 -15.97 19.17
C LEU A 165 13.92 -16.98 18.15
N ASP A 166 12.62 -17.23 18.20
CA ASP A 166 11.86 -18.18 17.39
C ASP A 166 11.04 -17.48 16.27
N GLY A 167 11.14 -16.16 16.17
CA GLY A 167 10.32 -15.34 15.30
C GLY A 167 10.49 -15.62 13.81
N LYS A 168 11.72 -15.93 13.37
CA LYS A 168 11.98 -16.23 11.94
C LYS A 168 11.31 -17.51 11.50
N ASP A 169 11.33 -18.53 12.35
CA ASP A 169 10.64 -19.81 12.12
C ASP A 169 9.13 -19.60 12.09
N GLY A 170 8.56 -18.98 13.12
CA GLY A 170 7.12 -18.71 13.20
C GLY A 170 6.59 -17.82 12.07
N PHE A 171 7.35 -16.78 11.68
CA PHE A 171 6.97 -15.90 10.57
C PHE A 171 7.03 -16.61 9.21
N SER A 172 8.01 -17.47 8.98
CA SER A 172 8.23 -18.10 7.67
C SER A 172 7.40 -19.38 7.49
N ASN A 173 7.29 -20.18 8.54
CA ASN A 173 6.79 -21.55 8.50
C ASN A 173 5.45 -21.72 9.23
N GLY A 174 5.11 -20.80 10.14
CA GLY A 174 3.93 -20.93 11.00
C GLY A 174 4.18 -21.83 12.20
N VAL A 175 3.10 -22.40 12.72
CA VAL A 175 3.11 -23.21 13.95
C VAL A 175 2.42 -24.55 13.79
N ASP A 176 2.77 -25.48 14.67
CA ASP A 176 2.12 -26.79 14.79
C ASP A 176 0.81 -26.77 15.60
N ASP A 177 0.24 -27.95 15.85
CA ASP A 177 -1.01 -28.11 16.61
C ASP A 177 -0.89 -27.65 18.07
N GLN A 178 0.33 -27.57 18.58
CA GLN A 178 0.68 -27.08 19.92
C GLN A 178 1.03 -25.58 19.91
N TRP A 179 0.90 -24.92 18.76
CA TRP A 179 1.25 -23.51 18.54
C TRP A 179 2.75 -23.23 18.71
N ALA A 180 3.59 -24.25 18.59
CA ALA A 180 5.03 -24.11 18.56
C ALA A 180 5.52 -23.81 17.13
N PRO A 181 6.50 -22.91 16.94
CA PRO A 181 7.10 -22.61 15.64
C PRO A 181 7.63 -23.86 14.93
N MET A 182 7.29 -24.04 13.66
CA MET A 182 7.81 -25.15 12.85
C MET A 182 9.15 -24.78 12.21
N GLY A 183 10.11 -25.71 12.24
CA GLY A 183 11.38 -25.57 11.53
C GLY A 183 11.23 -25.75 10.01
N SER A 184 12.19 -25.26 9.24
CA SER A 184 12.17 -25.32 7.76
C SER A 184 12.15 -26.74 7.17
N SER A 185 12.60 -27.74 7.93
CA SER A 185 12.63 -29.15 7.54
C SER A 185 11.33 -29.92 7.86
N ASP A 186 10.32 -29.28 8.45
CA ASP A 186 9.10 -29.95 8.88
C ASP A 186 8.26 -30.44 7.68
N SER A 187 7.97 -31.75 7.65
CA SER A 187 7.26 -32.41 6.57
C SER A 187 5.80 -31.98 6.42
N ARG A 188 5.25 -31.27 7.41
CA ARG A 188 3.89 -30.72 7.39
C ARG A 188 3.80 -29.40 6.60
N LEU A 189 4.93 -28.84 6.16
CA LEU A 189 4.98 -27.58 5.43
C LEU A 189 4.60 -27.73 3.96
N THR A 190 3.63 -26.94 3.53
CA THR A 190 3.39 -26.70 2.11
C THR A 190 4.42 -25.73 1.55
N PHE A 191 4.89 -25.94 0.32
CA PHE A 191 5.88 -25.09 -0.35
C PHE A 191 7.19 -24.95 0.44
N GLN A 192 7.66 -26.05 1.02
CA GLN A 192 8.83 -26.10 1.89
C GLN A 192 10.05 -25.36 1.33
N GLU A 193 10.37 -25.58 0.04
CA GLU A 193 11.51 -24.94 -0.63
C GLU A 193 11.36 -23.41 -0.68
N LYS A 194 10.17 -22.90 -1.00
CA LYS A 194 9.91 -21.45 -1.03
C LYS A 194 10.03 -20.83 0.36
N ARG A 195 9.49 -21.49 1.38
CA ARG A 195 9.57 -21.02 2.77
C ARG A 195 11.00 -21.03 3.29
N ALA A 196 11.77 -22.07 3.00
CA ALA A 196 13.19 -22.15 3.35
C ALA A 196 14.02 -21.08 2.63
N ALA A 197 13.73 -20.83 1.34
CA ALA A 197 14.36 -19.76 0.57
C ALA A 197 14.02 -18.37 1.13
N PHE A 198 12.75 -18.14 1.51
CA PHE A 198 12.34 -16.92 2.19
C PHE A 198 13.05 -16.76 3.53
N GLN A 199 13.05 -17.80 4.37
CA GLN A 199 13.63 -17.73 5.71
C GLN A 199 15.12 -17.41 5.68
N SER A 200 15.85 -17.98 4.73
CA SER A 200 17.29 -17.77 4.57
C SER A 200 17.63 -16.48 3.82
N GLY A 201 16.82 -16.08 2.84
CA GLY A 201 17.09 -14.93 1.96
C GLY A 201 16.42 -13.62 2.36
N ALA A 202 15.46 -13.62 3.29
CA ALA A 202 14.77 -12.42 3.73
C ALA A 202 15.73 -11.42 4.40
N ASN A 203 15.55 -10.14 4.10
CA ASN A 203 16.30 -9.06 4.74
C ASN A 203 15.80 -8.80 6.18
N TRP A 204 16.09 -9.74 7.10
CA TRP A 204 15.73 -9.65 8.51
C TRP A 204 16.30 -8.40 9.20
N THR A 205 17.48 -7.95 8.78
CA THR A 205 18.06 -6.68 9.26
C THR A 205 17.19 -5.49 8.86
N GLY A 206 16.63 -5.49 7.65
CA GLY A 206 15.67 -4.49 7.18
C GLY A 206 14.38 -4.48 8.01
N PHE A 207 13.81 -5.65 8.31
CA PHE A 207 12.68 -5.79 9.23
C PHE A 207 13.01 -5.21 10.62
N LYS A 208 14.18 -5.53 11.16
CA LYS A 208 14.61 -5.02 12.48
C LYS A 208 14.80 -3.52 12.46
N LYS A 209 15.42 -3.00 11.40
CA LYS A 209 15.64 -1.57 11.22
C LYS A 209 14.33 -0.80 11.19
N VAL A 210 13.31 -1.25 10.46
CA VAL A 210 12.02 -0.53 10.42
C VAL A 210 11.31 -0.52 11.78
N LEU A 211 11.41 -1.59 12.56
CA LEU A 211 10.88 -1.62 13.94
C LEU A 211 11.63 -0.66 14.87
N MET A 212 12.96 -0.54 14.72
CA MET A 212 13.78 0.42 15.46
C MET A 212 13.45 1.86 15.04
N ASP A 213 13.33 2.13 13.74
CA ASP A 213 12.99 3.45 13.20
C ASP A 213 11.58 3.90 13.66
N ALA A 214 10.63 2.96 13.74
CA ALA A 214 9.28 3.18 14.27
C ALA A 214 9.23 3.38 15.79
N GLY A 215 10.35 3.11 16.49
CA GLY A 215 10.46 3.15 17.94
C GLY A 215 9.70 2.04 18.65
N LEU A 216 9.44 0.90 17.98
CA LEU A 216 8.89 -0.31 18.60
C LEU A 216 9.97 -1.13 19.29
N LEU A 217 11.18 -1.08 18.75
CA LEU A 217 12.39 -1.61 19.36
C LEU A 217 13.33 -0.45 19.68
N GLU A 218 14.13 -0.60 20.73
CA GLU A 218 15.15 0.36 21.13
C GLU A 218 16.37 -0.34 21.72
N THR A 219 17.53 0.32 21.66
CA THR A 219 18.74 -0.17 22.31
C THR A 219 18.77 0.34 23.75
N ALA A 220 18.70 -0.57 24.72
CA ALA A 220 18.76 -0.23 26.13
C ALA A 220 20.12 0.42 26.46
N ALA A 221 20.11 1.68 26.92
CA ALA A 221 21.34 2.45 27.17
C ALA A 221 22.31 1.75 28.13
N ALA A 222 21.78 1.03 29.12
CA ALA A 222 22.58 0.36 30.15
C ALA A 222 23.27 -0.93 29.66
N THR A 223 22.67 -1.66 28.71
CA THR A 223 23.14 -3.00 28.33
C THR A 223 23.55 -3.12 26.87
N GLY A 224 23.19 -2.13 26.03
CA GLY A 224 23.35 -2.21 24.59
C GLY A 224 22.44 -3.27 23.92
N LYS A 225 21.58 -3.95 24.69
CA LYS A 225 20.68 -4.97 24.16
C LYS A 225 19.44 -4.33 23.58
N VAL A 226 18.91 -4.95 22.52
CA VAL A 226 17.63 -4.55 21.95
C VAL A 226 16.51 -4.96 22.92
N GLN A 227 15.63 -4.01 23.22
CA GLN A 227 14.42 -4.21 24.02
C GLN A 227 13.21 -3.63 23.29
N VAL A 228 12.02 -3.99 23.75
CA VAL A 228 10.76 -3.44 23.25
C VAL A 228 10.47 -2.10 23.93
N ASN A 229 10.02 -1.13 23.15
CA ASN A 229 9.40 0.06 23.70
C ASN A 229 7.94 -0.27 24.07
N GLU A 230 7.70 -0.62 25.33
CA GLU A 230 6.41 -1.16 25.77
C GLU A 230 5.23 -0.23 25.45
N HIS A 231 5.42 1.08 25.68
CA HIS A 231 4.40 2.09 25.41
C HIS A 231 4.02 2.12 23.92
N ARG A 232 5.02 2.20 23.03
CA ARG A 232 4.79 2.26 21.58
C ARG A 232 4.16 0.97 21.05
N LEU A 233 4.53 -0.18 21.61
CA LEU A 233 3.96 -1.46 21.22
C LEU A 233 2.49 -1.59 21.65
N VAL A 234 2.15 -1.18 22.88
CA VAL A 234 0.75 -1.16 23.34
C VAL A 234 -0.10 -0.24 22.47
N LEU A 235 0.42 0.95 22.14
CA LEU A 235 -0.23 1.87 21.21
C LEU A 235 -0.47 1.23 19.84
N PHE A 236 0.52 0.51 19.31
CA PHE A 236 0.41 -0.18 18.04
C PHE A 236 -0.67 -1.27 18.06
N PHE A 237 -0.78 -2.03 19.14
CA PHE A 237 -1.82 -3.04 19.32
C PHE A 237 -3.22 -2.43 19.47
N ALA A 238 -3.35 -1.33 20.21
CA ALA A 238 -4.61 -0.58 20.29
C ALA A 238 -5.08 -0.12 18.89
N MET A 239 -4.17 0.46 18.10
CA MET A 239 -4.43 0.86 16.71
C MET A 239 -4.84 -0.34 15.83
N THR A 240 -4.12 -1.45 15.94
CA THR A 240 -4.39 -2.66 15.16
C THR A 240 -5.79 -3.22 15.46
N SER A 241 -6.22 -3.17 16.72
CA SER A 241 -7.52 -3.69 17.16
C SER A 241 -8.72 -2.95 16.56
N ILE A 242 -8.60 -1.64 16.32
CA ILE A 242 -9.69 -0.81 15.81
C ILE A 242 -9.68 -0.67 14.29
N ARG A 243 -8.52 -0.83 13.64
CA ARG A 243 -8.33 -0.51 12.22
C ARG A 243 -9.33 -1.18 11.30
N ASN A 244 -9.48 -2.49 11.44
CA ASN A 244 -10.21 -3.32 10.49
C ASN A 244 -11.69 -3.46 10.83
N ILE A 245 -12.18 -2.89 11.95
CA ILE A 245 -13.59 -3.07 12.36
C ILE A 245 -14.56 -2.48 11.33
N MET A 246 -14.16 -1.42 10.61
CA MET A 246 -14.98 -0.81 9.55
C MET A 246 -15.05 -1.66 8.28
N LYS A 247 -14.31 -2.78 8.20
CA LYS A 247 -14.53 -3.77 7.13
C LYS A 247 -15.77 -4.63 7.37
N ILE A 248 -16.29 -4.64 8.59
CA ILE A 248 -17.51 -5.35 8.97
C ILE A 248 -18.70 -4.47 8.56
N THR A 249 -19.23 -4.65 7.35
CA THR A 249 -20.26 -3.77 6.77
C THR A 249 -21.41 -3.40 7.72
N PRO A 250 -21.97 -4.32 8.53
CA PRO A 250 -23.03 -3.99 9.49
C PRO A 250 -22.68 -2.93 10.55
N VAL A 251 -21.40 -2.70 10.86
CA VAL A 251 -20.98 -1.71 11.89
C VAL A 251 -20.68 -0.33 11.32
N LEU A 252 -20.78 -0.14 10.00
CA LEU A 252 -20.49 1.14 9.36
C LEU A 252 -21.39 2.26 9.91
N PRO A 253 -20.83 3.44 10.23
CA PRO A 253 -21.57 4.55 10.78
C PRO A 253 -22.41 5.26 9.71
N LYS A 254 -23.52 5.85 10.15
CA LYS A 254 -24.27 6.84 9.38
C LYS A 254 -23.98 8.26 9.86
N VAL A 255 -23.92 9.20 8.93
CA VAL A 255 -23.71 10.61 9.27
C VAL A 255 -24.94 11.18 9.99
N GLN A 256 -24.73 11.65 11.22
CA GLN A 256 -25.75 12.34 12.01
C GLN A 256 -26.03 13.74 11.44
N LYS A 257 -27.25 14.22 11.68
CA LYS A 257 -27.74 15.51 11.17
C LYS A 257 -26.82 16.69 11.52
N GLU A 258 -26.34 16.74 12.75
CA GLU A 258 -25.44 17.77 13.29
C GLU A 258 -24.02 17.73 12.69
N HIS A 259 -23.65 16.64 12.01
CA HIS A 259 -22.33 16.45 11.40
C HIS A 259 -22.38 16.52 9.87
N ALA A 260 -23.56 16.69 9.27
CA ALA A 260 -23.73 16.73 7.83
C ALA A 260 -23.42 18.12 7.23
N PRO A 261 -22.72 18.20 6.08
CA PRO A 261 -22.05 17.09 5.40
C PRO A 261 -20.72 16.72 6.08
N TYR A 262 -20.38 15.43 6.13
CA TYR A 262 -19.07 14.96 6.60
C TYR A 262 -18.27 14.39 5.43
N ARG A 263 -17.20 15.09 5.01
CA ARG A 263 -16.32 14.66 3.90
C ARG A 263 -17.09 14.25 2.62
N GLY A 264 -18.14 14.98 2.30
CA GLY A 264 -19.00 14.74 1.13
C GLY A 264 -20.20 13.81 1.35
N TYR A 265 -20.29 13.13 2.49
CA TYR A 265 -21.45 12.32 2.86
C TYR A 265 -22.55 13.18 3.49
N LYS A 266 -23.80 12.92 3.11
CA LYS A 266 -25.01 13.64 3.58
C LYS A 266 -25.57 13.01 4.86
N GLU A 267 -26.51 13.69 5.52
CA GLU A 267 -27.28 13.15 6.65
C GLU A 267 -27.89 11.78 6.30
N ASP A 268 -27.85 10.85 7.26
CA ASP A 268 -28.31 9.45 7.17
C ASP A 268 -27.60 8.58 6.11
N GLU A 269 -26.60 9.13 5.40
CA GLU A 269 -25.77 8.38 4.47
C GLU A 269 -24.78 7.50 5.23
N THR A 270 -24.71 6.22 4.87
CA THR A 270 -23.70 5.30 5.38
C THR A 270 -22.34 5.65 4.80
N ILE A 271 -21.34 5.80 5.68
CA ILE A 271 -19.96 6.05 5.24
C ILE A 271 -19.36 4.73 4.75
N GLY A 272 -19.43 4.48 3.44
CA GLY A 272 -18.92 3.25 2.83
C GLY A 272 -17.39 3.17 2.74
N ASP A 273 -16.71 4.31 2.77
CA ASP A 273 -15.25 4.40 2.83
C ASP A 273 -14.76 4.10 4.25
N ARG A 274 -13.98 3.03 4.39
CA ARG A 274 -13.59 2.45 5.69
C ARG A 274 -12.72 3.39 6.52
N ASP A 275 -11.82 4.13 5.87
CA ASP A 275 -10.94 5.08 6.56
C ASP A 275 -11.74 6.31 7.00
N HIS A 276 -12.66 6.80 6.16
CA HIS A 276 -13.58 7.88 6.54
C HIS A 276 -14.53 7.44 7.66
N ALA A 277 -15.02 6.21 7.63
CA ALA A 277 -15.89 5.66 8.66
C ALA A 277 -15.18 5.57 10.01
N LEU A 278 -13.95 5.06 10.03
CA LEU A 278 -13.16 4.99 11.26
C LEU A 278 -12.83 6.39 11.77
N THR A 279 -12.46 7.31 10.86
CA THR A 279 -12.18 8.70 11.25
C THR A 279 -13.41 9.40 11.82
N TYR A 280 -14.60 9.17 11.25
CA TYR A 280 -15.86 9.70 11.77
C TYR A 280 -16.14 9.25 13.21
N VAL A 281 -15.90 7.96 13.51
CA VAL A 281 -16.06 7.43 14.86
C VAL A 281 -14.97 7.97 15.81
N MET A 282 -13.71 8.06 15.39
CA MET A 282 -12.64 8.63 16.21
C MET A 282 -12.87 10.11 16.54
N ASP A 283 -13.31 10.90 15.55
CA ASP A 283 -13.52 12.35 15.70
C ASP A 283 -14.72 12.67 16.60
N LEU A 284 -15.84 11.96 16.42
CA LEU A 284 -17.14 12.38 16.95
C LEU A 284 -17.72 11.42 17.99
N PHE A 285 -17.25 10.17 18.01
CA PHE A 285 -17.72 9.13 18.93
C PHE A 285 -16.56 8.35 19.56
N PRO A 286 -15.48 9.00 20.05
CA PRO A 286 -14.30 8.29 20.55
C PRO A 286 -14.61 7.37 21.72
N SER A 287 -15.69 7.63 22.46
CA SER A 287 -16.14 6.80 23.59
C SER A 287 -16.56 5.38 23.18
N LEU A 288 -16.87 5.15 21.90
CA LEU A 288 -17.26 3.86 21.33
C LEU A 288 -16.07 2.97 20.96
N LEU A 289 -14.85 3.50 21.00
CA LEU A 289 -13.61 2.77 20.72
C LEU A 289 -12.78 2.71 22.00
N PRO A 290 -13.02 1.74 22.91
CA PRO A 290 -12.32 1.66 24.20
C PRO A 290 -10.80 1.83 24.12
N SER A 291 -10.18 1.20 23.12
CA SER A 291 -8.73 1.20 22.93
C SER A 291 -8.19 2.52 22.36
N PHE A 292 -9.05 3.36 21.78
CA PHE A 292 -8.72 4.73 21.36
C PHE A 292 -9.08 5.76 22.43
N ARG A 293 -10.23 5.61 23.09
CA ARG A 293 -10.79 6.54 24.08
C ARG A 293 -9.78 6.91 25.16
N ASP A 294 -9.13 5.89 25.71
CA ASP A 294 -8.28 6.02 26.90
C ASP A 294 -6.82 6.39 26.55
N LEU A 295 -6.51 6.58 25.26
CA LEU A 295 -5.19 7.06 24.81
C LEU A 295 -4.96 8.53 25.17
N SER A 296 -3.69 8.87 25.39
CA SER A 296 -3.27 10.27 25.54
C SER A 296 -3.51 11.06 24.25
N PRO A 297 -3.62 12.40 24.28
CA PRO A 297 -3.76 13.20 23.07
C PRO A 297 -2.65 12.94 22.02
N ASP A 298 -1.40 12.84 22.45
CA ASP A 298 -0.26 12.56 21.58
C ASP A 298 -0.37 11.17 20.92
N ASP A 299 -0.89 10.18 21.65
CA ASP A 299 -1.13 8.83 21.16
C ASP A 299 -2.31 8.77 20.18
N LYS A 300 -3.40 9.46 20.48
CA LYS A 300 -4.56 9.58 19.56
C LYS A 300 -4.14 10.18 18.23
N GLU A 301 -3.31 11.22 18.26
CA GLU A 301 -2.77 11.82 17.05
C GLU A 301 -1.87 10.85 16.26
N SER A 302 -1.08 10.02 16.95
CA SER A 302 -0.30 8.96 16.30
C SER A 302 -1.23 7.97 15.60
N VAL A 303 -2.32 7.55 16.25
CA VAL A 303 -3.33 6.66 15.67
C VAL A 303 -4.03 7.32 14.49
N GLU A 304 -4.43 8.58 14.59
CA GLU A 304 -5.01 9.36 13.49
C GLU A 304 -4.07 9.44 12.29
N PHE A 305 -2.77 9.70 12.49
CA PHE A 305 -1.78 9.71 11.41
C PHE A 305 -1.76 8.36 10.69
N MET A 306 -1.77 7.26 11.45
CA MET A 306 -1.76 5.89 10.92
C MET A 306 -3.01 5.52 10.13
N HIS A 307 -4.14 6.20 10.37
CA HIS A 307 -5.40 6.03 9.65
C HIS A 307 -5.68 7.11 8.61
N SER A 308 -4.82 8.14 8.55
CA SER A 308 -4.98 9.19 7.56
C SER A 308 -4.85 8.60 6.16
N ASN A 309 -5.68 9.08 5.23
CA ASN A 309 -5.54 8.74 3.82
C ASN A 309 -4.30 9.44 3.26
N ILE A 310 -3.14 8.84 3.50
CA ILE A 310 -1.86 9.39 3.06
C ILE A 310 -1.60 9.20 1.56
N GLY A 311 -2.47 8.47 0.85
CA GLY A 311 -2.38 8.24 -0.59
C GLY A 311 -1.07 7.67 -1.11
N PHE A 312 -0.21 7.14 -0.23
CA PHE A 312 1.14 6.68 -0.59
C PHE A 312 1.08 5.26 -1.15
N ASN A 313 1.33 5.14 -2.46
CA ASN A 313 1.54 3.87 -3.11
C ASN A 313 3.04 3.55 -3.12
N HIS A 314 3.43 2.50 -2.38
CA HIS A 314 4.83 2.10 -2.33
C HIS A 314 5.36 1.55 -3.65
N GLY A 315 4.53 0.84 -4.44
CA GLY A 315 4.94 0.26 -5.72
C GLY A 315 5.39 1.34 -6.70
N TRP A 316 4.62 2.43 -6.76
CA TRP A 316 4.94 3.63 -7.54
C TRP A 316 6.31 4.21 -7.19
N PHE A 317 6.65 4.22 -5.90
CA PHE A 317 7.95 4.71 -5.42
C PHE A 317 9.08 3.73 -5.76
N VAL A 318 8.92 2.45 -5.40
CA VAL A 318 9.98 1.44 -5.56
C VAL A 318 10.36 1.21 -7.02
N GLN A 319 9.39 1.34 -7.92
CA GLN A 319 9.62 1.21 -9.36
C GLN A 319 9.98 2.55 -10.02
N ALA A 320 10.01 3.64 -9.25
CA ALA A 320 10.17 5.02 -9.74
C ALA A 320 9.19 5.38 -10.89
N GLU A 321 8.00 4.76 -10.87
CA GLU A 321 6.98 4.86 -11.91
C GLU A 321 6.25 6.21 -11.87
N ALA A 322 5.96 6.72 -10.67
CA ALA A 322 5.24 7.96 -10.48
C ALA A 322 6.18 9.15 -10.21
N PRO A 323 5.77 10.37 -10.58
CA PRO A 323 6.49 11.58 -10.19
C PRO A 323 6.41 11.79 -8.67
N PRO A 324 7.39 12.50 -8.07
CA PRO A 324 7.45 12.79 -6.63
C PRO A 324 6.13 13.25 -6.01
N GLY A 325 5.40 14.17 -6.65
CA GLY A 325 4.16 14.72 -6.11
C GLY A 325 3.03 13.69 -6.04
N ALA A 326 2.90 12.85 -7.06
CA ALA A 326 1.93 11.75 -7.05
C ALA A 326 2.22 10.72 -5.95
N VAL A 327 3.50 10.52 -5.61
CA VAL A 327 3.93 9.59 -4.57
C VAL A 327 3.76 10.19 -3.18
N PHE A 328 4.31 11.37 -2.93
CA PHE A 328 4.61 11.83 -1.58
C PHE A 328 3.73 12.97 -1.07
N SER A 329 3.11 13.80 -1.92
CA SER A 329 2.50 15.07 -1.45
C SER A 329 1.50 14.89 -0.30
N LYS A 330 0.63 13.87 -0.38
CA LYS A 330 -0.35 13.56 0.70
C LYS A 330 0.32 13.05 1.98
N LEU A 331 1.37 12.23 1.86
CA LEU A 331 2.16 11.77 3.01
C LEU A 331 2.92 12.93 3.67
N THR A 332 3.51 13.81 2.86
CA THR A 332 4.18 15.02 3.34
C THR A 332 3.19 15.93 4.06
N GLU A 333 2.01 16.17 3.49
CA GLU A 333 0.96 16.98 4.10
C GLU A 333 0.53 16.40 5.44
N ALA A 334 0.24 15.09 5.51
CA ALA A 334 -0.11 14.40 6.74
C ALA A 334 1.00 14.54 7.80
N THR A 335 2.26 14.35 7.40
CA THR A 335 3.43 14.46 8.28
C THR A 335 3.58 15.88 8.82
N ARG A 336 3.50 16.90 7.96
CA ARG A 336 3.59 18.31 8.35
C ARG A 336 2.44 18.72 9.27
N ARG A 337 1.22 18.23 9.02
CA ARG A 337 0.04 18.49 9.86
C ARG A 337 0.22 17.93 11.28
N THR A 338 0.70 16.70 11.41
CA THR A 338 1.01 16.09 12.72
C THR A 338 2.12 16.86 13.46
N VAL A 339 3.19 17.26 12.76
CA VAL A 339 4.26 18.07 13.37
C VAL A 339 3.74 19.42 13.85
N ALA A 340 2.86 20.08 13.07
CA ALA A 340 2.29 21.38 13.41
C ALA A 340 1.35 21.34 14.62
N ARG A 341 0.50 20.30 14.74
CA ARG A 341 -0.40 20.13 15.89
C ARG A 341 0.36 19.91 17.20
N ARG A 342 1.40 19.08 17.18
CA ARG A 342 2.25 18.84 18.38
C ARG A 342 3.03 20.06 18.83
N SER A 343 3.49 20.89 17.91
CA SER A 343 4.21 22.11 18.27
C SER A 343 3.28 23.14 18.92
N GLN A 344 2.02 23.22 18.50
CA GLN A 344 1.01 24.09 19.10
C GLN A 344 0.56 23.60 20.49
N GLY A 345 0.36 22.29 20.67
CA GLY A 345 -0.05 21.72 21.97
C GLY A 345 0.99 21.91 23.09
N ARG A 346 2.28 21.89 22.75
CA ARG A 346 3.38 22.07 23.72
C ARG A 346 3.64 23.52 24.12
N ALA A 347 3.21 24.50 23.32
CA ALA A 347 3.36 25.91 23.68
C ALA A 347 2.49 26.31 24.89
N GLY A 348 1.43 25.55 25.21
CA GLY A 348 0.54 25.78 26.36
C GLY A 348 0.92 25.02 27.63
N ALA A 349 1.79 24.00 27.55
CA ALA A 349 2.19 23.17 28.70
C ALA A 349 3.70 23.29 28.92
N ALA A 350 4.08 24.08 29.94
CA ALA A 350 5.42 24.36 30.46
C ALA A 350 6.61 23.74 29.66
N ALA A 351 7.35 24.61 28.98
CA ALA A 351 8.55 24.33 28.21
C ALA A 351 9.66 23.65 29.04
N SER A 352 9.58 22.33 29.22
CA SER A 352 10.67 21.51 29.77
C SER A 352 11.65 21.12 28.66
N ALA A 353 12.56 22.05 28.35
CA ALA A 353 13.98 21.94 27.98
C ALA A 353 14.58 20.67 27.32
N SER A 354 13.85 19.83 26.58
CA SER A 354 14.49 18.88 25.66
C SER A 354 14.92 19.60 24.38
N LYS A 355 16.20 20.00 24.32
CA LYS A 355 16.84 20.76 23.22
C LYS A 355 17.01 19.99 21.91
N THR A 356 16.53 18.76 21.79
CA THR A 356 16.62 18.00 20.55
C THR A 356 15.36 18.27 19.73
N PRO A 357 15.42 19.01 18.60
CA PRO A 357 14.29 19.11 17.68
C PRO A 357 13.92 17.69 17.29
N MET A 358 12.82 17.23 17.86
CA MET A 358 12.46 15.82 17.84
C MET A 358 12.11 15.50 16.37
N LYS A 359 12.76 14.48 15.81
CA LYS A 359 12.50 13.88 14.48
C LYS A 359 11.12 13.20 14.44
N ILE A 360 10.09 13.89 14.93
CA ILE A 360 8.76 13.34 15.18
C ILE A 360 8.20 12.81 13.86
N GLY A 361 8.28 13.54 12.75
CA GLY A 361 7.76 13.04 11.47
C GLY A 361 8.31 11.67 11.04
N SER A 362 9.58 11.36 11.34
CA SER A 362 10.22 10.14 10.84
C SER A 362 9.74 8.87 11.56
N LYS A 363 9.47 8.95 12.87
CA LYS A 363 8.98 7.78 13.64
C LYS A 363 7.55 7.41 13.28
N GLU A 364 6.70 8.40 13.05
CA GLU A 364 5.31 8.22 12.64
C GLU A 364 5.25 7.63 11.22
N VAL A 365 6.07 8.14 10.29
CA VAL A 365 6.23 7.55 8.96
C VAL A 365 6.71 6.11 9.07
N ALA A 366 7.77 5.84 9.85
CA ALA A 366 8.26 4.47 10.04
C ALA A 366 7.21 3.54 10.67
N LEU A 367 6.43 4.03 11.64
CA LEU A 367 5.31 3.27 12.21
C LEU A 367 4.27 2.93 11.14
N TYR A 368 3.95 3.88 10.25
CA TYR A 368 3.07 3.65 9.10
C TYR A 368 3.59 2.52 8.21
N LEU A 369 4.89 2.51 7.92
CA LEU A 369 5.54 1.48 7.12
C LEU A 369 5.47 0.11 7.81
N VAL A 370 5.66 0.05 9.14
CA VAL A 370 5.47 -1.18 9.92
C VAL A 370 4.05 -1.71 9.79
N ARG A 371 3.04 -0.83 9.96
CA ARG A 371 1.62 -1.20 9.80
C ARG A 371 1.33 -1.75 8.40
N TRP A 372 1.79 -1.05 7.36
CA TRP A 372 1.65 -1.52 5.98
C TRP A 372 2.30 -2.89 5.76
N LEU A 373 3.50 -3.10 6.32
CA LEU A 373 4.26 -4.34 6.18
C LEU A 373 3.53 -5.53 6.81
N ILE A 374 3.00 -5.36 8.03
CA ILE A 374 2.30 -6.46 8.71
C ILE A 374 0.90 -6.71 8.14
N ASP A 375 0.24 -5.69 7.57
CA ASP A 375 -1.00 -5.89 6.83
C ASP A 375 -0.78 -6.82 5.64
N LEU A 376 0.28 -6.54 4.86
CA LEU A 376 0.66 -7.35 3.72
C LEU A 376 1.08 -8.76 4.15
N ALA A 377 1.82 -8.90 5.26
CA ALA A 377 2.14 -10.21 5.85
C ALA A 377 0.88 -11.04 6.14
N SER A 378 -0.17 -10.36 6.63
CA SER A 378 -1.45 -10.95 7.05
C SER A 378 -2.55 -10.92 5.98
N ALA A 379 -2.20 -10.67 4.72
CA ALA A 379 -3.19 -10.58 3.64
C ALA A 379 -3.96 -11.90 3.41
N GLU A 380 -3.32 -13.01 3.74
CA GLU A 380 -3.90 -14.36 3.70
C GLU A 380 -4.56 -14.70 5.05
N PRO A 381 -5.80 -15.21 5.08
CA PRO A 381 -6.54 -15.50 6.32
C PRO A 381 -6.10 -16.84 6.97
N THR A 382 -4.79 -17.06 7.08
CA THR A 382 -4.15 -18.28 7.60
C THR A 382 -3.08 -17.97 8.65
N PRO A 383 -3.42 -17.26 9.75
CA PRO A 383 -2.45 -16.77 10.73
C PRO A 383 -1.54 -17.85 11.35
N LEU A 384 -1.99 -19.11 11.46
CA LEU A 384 -1.18 -20.21 12.00
C LEU A 384 -0.15 -20.77 10.99
N SER A 385 -0.24 -20.40 9.71
CA SER A 385 0.74 -20.78 8.69
C SER A 385 1.91 -19.78 8.59
N GLY A 386 1.96 -18.79 9.49
CA GLY A 386 2.92 -17.69 9.44
C GLY A 386 2.49 -16.63 8.43
N SER A 387 3.44 -15.90 7.87
CA SER A 387 3.21 -14.89 6.84
C SER A 387 3.17 -15.55 5.44
N ASP A 388 2.12 -16.34 5.17
CA ASP A 388 1.93 -17.07 3.90
C ASP A 388 2.14 -16.18 2.67
N LYS A 389 1.69 -14.93 2.75
CA LYS A 389 1.87 -13.97 1.66
C LYS A 389 3.35 -13.82 1.32
N PHE A 390 4.20 -13.51 2.29
CA PHE A 390 5.63 -13.33 2.06
C PHE A 390 6.39 -14.62 1.82
N SER A 391 6.07 -15.69 2.55
CA SER A 391 6.86 -16.92 2.50
C SER A 391 6.59 -17.77 1.25
N THR A 392 5.44 -17.59 0.59
CA THR A 392 5.05 -18.46 -0.55
C THR A 392 4.53 -17.73 -1.79
N LYS A 393 3.96 -16.52 -1.64
CA LYS A 393 3.22 -15.83 -2.70
C LYS A 393 3.83 -14.49 -3.15
N PHE A 394 4.79 -13.95 -2.41
CA PHE A 394 5.37 -12.64 -2.68
C PHE A 394 6.84 -12.79 -3.07
N SER A 395 7.24 -12.11 -4.14
CA SER A 395 8.62 -12.15 -4.61
C SER A 395 9.55 -11.54 -3.56
N LEU A 396 10.55 -12.32 -3.13
CA LEU A 396 11.52 -11.90 -2.13
C LEU A 396 12.35 -10.66 -2.57
N PRO A 397 12.83 -10.57 -3.84
CA PRO A 397 13.42 -9.35 -4.38
C PRO A 397 12.53 -8.10 -4.24
N VAL A 398 11.23 -8.23 -4.48
CA VAL A 398 10.26 -7.13 -4.30
C VAL A 398 10.22 -6.68 -2.85
N LEU A 399 10.07 -7.63 -1.92
CA LEU A 399 10.00 -7.33 -0.49
C LEU A 399 11.27 -6.65 0.00
N ASN A 400 12.44 -7.14 -0.43
CA ASN A 400 13.72 -6.54 -0.07
C ASN A 400 13.84 -5.12 -0.63
N SER A 401 13.29 -4.86 -1.83
CA SER A 401 13.23 -3.51 -2.41
C SER A 401 12.29 -2.59 -1.62
N PHE A 402 11.15 -3.08 -1.14
CA PHE A 402 10.27 -2.34 -0.24
C PHE A 402 10.99 -1.98 1.07
N LEU A 403 11.58 -2.97 1.75
CA LEU A 403 12.32 -2.75 3.00
C LEU A 403 13.47 -1.76 2.81
N ARG A 404 14.18 -1.83 1.68
CA ARG A 404 15.24 -0.87 1.33
C ARG A 404 14.68 0.54 1.15
N SER A 405 13.51 0.68 0.52
CA SER A 405 12.89 1.98 0.26
C SER A 405 12.45 2.72 1.52
N PHE A 406 12.17 2.01 2.62
CA PHE A 406 11.63 2.59 3.85
C PHE A 406 12.52 3.68 4.45
N GLU A 407 13.84 3.52 4.38
CA GLU A 407 14.75 4.54 4.89
C GLU A 407 14.69 5.86 4.09
N PHE A 408 14.28 5.80 2.82
CA PHE A 408 14.11 6.97 1.97
C PHE A 408 12.76 7.62 2.24
N VAL A 409 11.69 6.81 2.34
CA VAL A 409 10.36 7.32 2.70
C VAL A 409 10.40 8.07 4.05
N GLY A 410 11.15 7.54 5.02
CA GLY A 410 11.36 8.19 6.32
C GLY A 410 12.03 9.57 6.26
N ARG A 411 12.73 9.91 5.16
CA ARG A 411 13.37 11.22 4.94
C ARG A 411 12.37 12.31 4.56
N ILE A 412 11.13 11.98 4.21
CA ILE A 412 10.08 12.97 3.92
C ILE A 412 9.78 13.89 5.12
N ALA A 413 10.19 13.47 6.32
CA ALA A 413 10.13 14.29 7.53
C ALA A 413 11.13 15.47 7.54
N SER A 414 12.15 15.45 6.69
CA SER A 414 13.24 16.45 6.66
C SER A 414 13.65 16.91 5.26
N GLU A 415 13.30 16.16 4.23
CA GLU A 415 13.61 16.43 2.83
C GLU A 415 12.32 16.69 2.05
N THR A 416 12.45 17.35 0.89
CA THR A 416 11.34 17.50 -0.06
C THR A 416 11.06 16.20 -0.80
N GLU A 417 9.84 16.08 -1.32
CA GLU A 417 9.37 14.96 -2.16
C GLU A 417 10.38 14.64 -3.28
N THR A 418 10.87 15.68 -3.96
CA THR A 418 11.81 15.55 -5.07
C THR A 418 13.20 15.09 -4.62
N GLN A 419 13.70 15.60 -3.49
CA GLN A 419 14.98 15.16 -2.91
C GLN A 419 14.96 13.70 -2.49
N VAL A 420 13.84 13.25 -1.89
CA VAL A 420 13.65 11.85 -1.51
C VAL A 420 13.67 10.95 -2.75
N MET A 421 12.91 11.30 -3.79
CA MET A 421 12.88 10.55 -5.05
C MET A 421 14.25 10.50 -5.72
N GLU A 422 14.94 11.65 -5.82
CA GLU A 422 16.27 11.73 -6.44
C GLU A 422 17.30 10.86 -5.70
N SER A 423 17.31 10.95 -4.37
CA SER A 423 18.22 10.16 -3.53
C SER A 423 17.95 8.67 -3.69
N TYR A 424 16.67 8.28 -3.78
CA TYR A 424 16.28 6.89 -3.99
C TYR A 424 16.75 6.36 -5.35
N ILE A 425 16.43 7.03 -6.46
CA ILE A 425 16.78 6.53 -7.79
C ILE A 425 18.30 6.50 -8.03
N LYS A 426 19.06 7.43 -7.41
CA LYS A 426 20.54 7.37 -7.38
C LYS A 426 21.04 6.14 -6.64
N SER A 427 20.52 5.89 -5.44
CA SER A 427 20.87 4.69 -4.67
C SER A 427 20.54 3.41 -5.43
N ARG A 428 19.40 3.36 -6.13
CA ARG A 428 19.00 2.20 -6.96
C ARG A 428 19.92 1.99 -8.15
N TRP A 429 20.42 3.07 -8.76
CA TRP A 429 21.43 2.97 -9.81
C TRP A 429 22.74 2.38 -9.27
N GLU A 430 23.24 2.92 -8.16
CA GLU A 430 24.51 2.51 -7.53
C GLU A 430 24.47 1.06 -7.01
N GLU A 431 23.31 0.62 -6.51
CA GLU A 431 23.09 -0.74 -6.01
C GLU A 431 22.76 -1.75 -7.11
N SER A 432 22.64 -1.32 -8.37
CA SER A 432 22.30 -2.22 -9.47
C SER A 432 23.39 -3.29 -9.64
N ALA A 433 22.99 -4.55 -9.63
CA ALA A 433 23.89 -5.66 -9.92
C ALA A 433 24.28 -5.74 -11.41
N LEU A 434 23.63 -4.95 -12.26
CA LEU A 434 23.86 -4.93 -13.70
C LEU A 434 25.02 -3.99 -14.06
N PRO A 435 25.82 -4.29 -15.10
CA PRO A 435 26.97 -3.48 -15.51
C PRO A 435 26.52 -2.22 -16.28
N ILE A 436 25.79 -1.32 -15.63
CA ILE A 436 25.20 -0.10 -16.24
C ILE A 436 26.11 1.13 -16.16
N GLY A 437 27.28 1.02 -15.53
CA GLY A 437 28.26 2.11 -15.41
C GLY A 437 27.92 3.13 -14.30
N PRO A 438 28.67 4.24 -14.22
CA PRO A 438 28.41 5.29 -13.23
C PRO A 438 27.05 5.96 -13.45
N ALA A 439 26.50 6.55 -12.39
CA ALA A 439 25.24 7.29 -12.49
C ALA A 439 25.33 8.40 -13.56
N PRO A 440 24.32 8.54 -14.44
CA PRO A 440 24.33 9.56 -15.47
C PRO A 440 24.29 10.96 -14.85
N THR A 441 24.98 11.91 -15.48
CA THR A 441 25.09 13.31 -15.03
C THR A 441 24.62 14.30 -16.10
N ASP A 442 24.04 13.80 -17.19
CA ASP A 442 23.51 14.57 -18.29
C ASP A 442 22.04 15.00 -18.05
N SER A 443 21.49 15.79 -18.97
CA SER A 443 20.09 16.24 -18.90
C SER A 443 19.05 15.13 -19.01
N ALA A 444 19.45 13.89 -19.31
CA ALA A 444 18.58 12.72 -19.36
C ALA A 444 18.74 11.84 -18.10
N ALA A 445 19.56 12.24 -17.13
CA ALA A 445 19.94 11.42 -15.99
C ALA A 445 18.73 10.93 -15.17
N ILE A 446 17.77 11.80 -14.85
CA ILE A 446 16.56 11.39 -14.11
C ILE A 446 15.75 10.37 -14.89
N ALA A 447 15.50 10.59 -16.19
CA ALA A 447 14.79 9.62 -17.01
C ALA A 447 15.52 8.27 -17.07
N LYS A 448 16.83 8.25 -17.31
CA LYS A 448 17.64 7.02 -17.33
C LYS A 448 17.57 6.28 -15.99
N MET A 449 17.72 6.98 -14.86
CA MET A 449 17.65 6.35 -13.53
C MET A 449 16.25 5.81 -13.21
N ARG A 450 15.18 6.53 -13.58
CA ARG A 450 13.82 6.03 -13.43
C ARG A 450 13.56 4.81 -14.33
N LEU A 451 13.95 4.87 -15.60
CA LEU A 451 13.84 3.73 -16.53
C LEU A 451 14.60 2.50 -16.04
N CYS A 452 15.78 2.69 -15.43
CA CYS A 452 16.53 1.61 -14.79
C CYS A 452 15.70 0.94 -13.67
N CYS A 453 15.05 1.73 -12.81
CA CYS A 453 14.19 1.20 -11.74
C CYS A 453 12.95 0.49 -12.28
N MET A 454 12.32 1.05 -13.32
CA MET A 454 11.13 0.49 -13.96
C MET A 454 11.43 -0.83 -14.67
N ALA A 455 12.56 -0.92 -15.39
CA ALA A 455 12.92 -2.05 -16.24
C ALA A 455 13.59 -3.21 -15.49
N GLN A 456 14.24 -2.95 -14.35
CA GLN A 456 14.83 -3.95 -13.46
C GLN A 456 15.84 -4.86 -14.18
N MET A 457 15.58 -6.17 -14.27
CA MET A 457 16.44 -7.12 -14.96
C MET A 457 16.65 -6.78 -16.44
N ASN A 458 15.73 -6.01 -17.04
CA ASN A 458 15.84 -5.51 -18.41
C ASN A 458 16.51 -4.14 -18.52
N ALA A 459 17.04 -3.56 -17.43
CA ALA A 459 17.57 -2.20 -17.42
C ALA A 459 18.68 -1.98 -18.47
N VAL A 460 19.58 -2.95 -18.68
CA VAL A 460 20.63 -2.83 -19.71
C VAL A 460 20.04 -2.70 -21.11
N ALA A 461 19.03 -3.51 -21.43
CA ALA A 461 18.37 -3.47 -22.74
C ALA A 461 17.58 -2.17 -22.93
N VAL A 462 16.85 -1.73 -21.89
CA VAL A 462 16.08 -0.48 -21.92
C VAL A 462 16.98 0.74 -22.02
N LEU A 463 18.08 0.81 -21.27
CA LEU A 463 19.01 1.94 -21.35
C LEU A 463 19.71 2.01 -22.72
N ARG A 464 20.08 0.86 -23.31
CA ARG A 464 20.58 0.84 -24.70
C ARG A 464 19.51 1.30 -25.68
N GLY A 465 18.30 0.79 -25.53
CA GLY A 465 17.16 1.19 -26.36
C GLY A 465 16.87 2.69 -26.26
N PHE A 466 17.11 3.31 -25.10
CA PHE A 466 17.00 4.76 -24.91
C PHE A 466 18.01 5.53 -25.77
N GLU A 467 19.27 5.08 -25.83
CA GLU A 467 20.31 5.71 -26.67
C GLU A 467 20.02 5.54 -28.17
N GLU A 468 19.31 4.47 -28.55
CA GLU A 468 18.89 4.19 -29.94
C GLU A 468 17.66 5.00 -30.39
N LEU A 469 16.96 5.67 -29.47
CA LEU A 469 15.78 6.46 -29.80
C LEU A 469 16.12 7.68 -30.66
N PRO A 470 15.20 8.12 -31.54
CA PRO A 470 15.26 9.45 -32.13
C PRO A 470 15.36 10.55 -31.07
N ALA A 471 16.13 11.61 -31.34
CA ALA A 471 16.34 12.71 -30.40
C ALA A 471 15.03 13.33 -29.87
N GLY A 472 13.99 13.39 -30.70
CA GLY A 472 12.67 13.88 -30.29
C GLY A 472 11.93 12.96 -29.31
N ASP A 473 12.14 11.64 -29.38
CA ASP A 473 11.58 10.68 -28.41
C ASP A 473 12.37 10.73 -27.09
N GLN A 474 13.71 10.80 -27.17
CA GLN A 474 14.56 10.99 -25.99
C GLN A 474 14.19 12.27 -25.24
N ALA A 475 14.03 13.38 -25.95
CA ALA A 475 13.70 14.68 -25.35
C ALA A 475 12.34 14.66 -24.62
N VAL A 476 11.32 13.99 -25.19
CA VAL A 476 10.01 13.85 -24.54
C VAL A 476 10.15 13.04 -23.24
N LEU A 477 10.80 11.87 -23.28
CA LEU A 477 10.98 11.05 -22.09
C LEU A 477 11.82 11.77 -21.03
N SER A 478 12.93 12.41 -21.41
CA SER A 478 13.78 13.19 -20.51
C SER A 478 13.04 14.33 -19.84
N LEU A 479 12.20 15.06 -20.58
CA LEU A 479 11.44 16.18 -20.03
C LEU A 479 10.31 15.71 -19.11
N GLU A 480 9.45 14.84 -19.61
CA GLU A 480 8.21 14.47 -18.91
C GLU A 480 8.48 13.60 -17.67
N MET A 481 9.47 12.70 -17.72
CA MET A 481 9.88 11.94 -16.54
C MET A 481 10.65 12.79 -15.50
N SER A 482 11.06 14.00 -15.85
CA SER A 482 11.72 14.94 -14.94
C SER A 482 10.75 15.90 -14.25
N ARG A 483 9.46 15.93 -14.63
CA ARG A 483 8.45 16.74 -13.94
C ARG A 483 8.18 16.16 -12.55
N THR A 484 8.17 17.05 -11.55
CA THR A 484 8.06 16.65 -10.14
C THR A 484 6.61 16.51 -9.69
N GLY A 485 5.71 17.33 -10.24
CA GLY A 485 4.33 17.47 -9.76
C GLY A 485 4.27 18.14 -8.39
N CYS A 486 5.30 18.90 -8.02
CA CYS A 486 5.43 19.62 -6.77
C CYS A 486 5.85 21.07 -7.06
N VAL A 487 5.03 22.04 -6.64
CA VAL A 487 5.33 23.48 -6.83
C VAL A 487 6.66 23.86 -6.16
N GLY A 488 7.51 24.59 -6.88
CA GLY A 488 8.80 25.06 -6.37
C GLY A 488 9.85 23.97 -6.13
N GLN A 489 9.61 22.74 -6.57
CA GLN A 489 10.58 21.64 -6.45
C GLN A 489 11.08 21.15 -7.80
N GLN A 490 12.37 20.88 -7.84
CA GLN A 490 13.09 20.43 -9.02
C GLN A 490 14.21 19.48 -8.62
N TYR A 491 14.54 18.58 -9.53
CA TYR A 491 15.74 17.75 -9.41
C TYR A 491 17.01 18.61 -9.51
N SER A 492 18.14 18.05 -9.06
CA SER A 492 19.44 18.72 -9.08
C SER A 492 19.80 19.25 -10.47
N LYS A 493 20.36 20.46 -10.48
CA LYS A 493 20.79 21.13 -11.72
C LYS A 493 21.76 20.26 -12.51
N GLY A 494 21.52 20.13 -13.81
CA GLY A 494 22.32 19.32 -14.72
C GLY A 494 21.80 17.89 -14.92
N LEU A 495 20.92 17.38 -14.05
CA LEU A 495 20.35 16.02 -14.18
C LEU A 495 19.07 15.97 -15.02
N VAL A 496 18.54 17.13 -15.40
CA VAL A 496 17.27 17.27 -16.15
C VAL A 496 17.41 18.34 -17.25
N PRO A 497 16.55 18.33 -18.28
CA PRO A 497 16.58 19.35 -19.33
C PRO A 497 16.30 20.74 -18.78
N SER A 498 16.88 21.79 -19.39
CA SER A 498 16.63 23.18 -18.98
C SER A 498 15.14 23.55 -19.01
N ALA A 499 14.40 23.00 -19.97
CA ALA A 499 12.96 23.18 -20.11
C ALA A 499 12.14 22.64 -18.90
N ALA A 500 12.70 21.71 -18.11
CA ALA A 500 12.07 21.25 -16.88
C ALA A 500 12.15 22.30 -15.74
N PHE A 501 13.08 23.27 -15.84
CA PHE A 501 13.24 24.37 -14.88
C PHE A 501 12.38 25.60 -15.22
N GLU A 502 11.91 25.71 -16.46
CA GLU A 502 11.21 26.91 -16.92
C GLU A 502 9.76 26.92 -16.42
N LYS A 503 9.56 27.59 -15.28
CA LYS A 503 8.26 28.06 -14.74
C LYS A 503 7.36 26.99 -14.12
N ASP A 504 7.89 26.01 -13.39
CA ASP A 504 7.11 25.02 -12.63
C ASP A 504 5.89 24.48 -13.41
N LYS A 505 6.02 24.14 -14.69
CA LYS A 505 4.86 23.74 -15.49
C LYS A 505 4.47 22.29 -15.19
N GLY A 506 3.17 22.04 -15.03
CA GLY A 506 2.60 20.69 -14.92
C GLY A 506 1.38 20.49 -15.82
N PRO A 507 0.65 19.37 -15.72
CA PRO A 507 0.81 18.36 -14.69
C PRO A 507 2.05 17.49 -14.90
N ALA A 508 2.47 16.78 -13.85
CA ALA A 508 3.34 15.63 -14.02
C ALA A 508 2.50 14.38 -14.32
N PHE A 509 3.04 13.48 -15.15
CA PHE A 509 2.32 12.29 -15.57
C PHE A 509 2.82 11.04 -14.85
N LEU A 510 1.89 10.27 -14.31
CA LEU A 510 2.09 8.88 -13.89
C LEU A 510 1.61 7.98 -15.03
N VAL A 511 2.51 7.30 -15.73
CA VAL A 511 2.12 6.25 -16.69
C VAL A 511 1.99 4.92 -15.95
N TYR A 512 0.77 4.60 -15.54
CA TYR A 512 0.45 3.44 -14.72
C TYR A 512 0.52 2.15 -15.53
N TYR A 513 1.26 1.17 -15.02
CA TYR A 513 1.80 -0.03 -15.66
C TYR A 513 3.02 0.20 -16.57
N GLY A 514 3.67 1.36 -16.50
CA GLY A 514 4.94 1.61 -17.19
C GLY A 514 6.03 0.56 -16.90
N PRO A 515 6.27 0.16 -15.64
CA PRO A 515 7.23 -0.89 -15.29
C PRO A 515 6.87 -2.24 -15.90
N ALA A 516 5.60 -2.66 -15.80
CA ALA A 516 5.14 -3.93 -16.38
C ALA A 516 5.37 -3.97 -17.90
N PHE A 517 5.08 -2.86 -18.59
CA PHE A 517 5.31 -2.70 -20.01
C PHE A 517 6.79 -2.81 -20.41
N LEU A 518 7.71 -2.28 -19.59
CA LEU A 518 9.16 -2.35 -19.83
C LEU A 518 9.79 -3.66 -19.35
N GLN A 519 9.17 -4.38 -18.43
CA GLN A 519 9.62 -5.68 -17.96
C GLN A 519 9.19 -6.81 -18.90
N ASN A 520 8.08 -6.63 -19.63
CA ASN A 520 7.61 -7.58 -20.62
C ASN A 520 8.27 -7.40 -22.00
N LEU A 521 9.61 -7.34 -22.06
CA LEU A 521 10.31 -7.20 -23.34
C LEU A 521 10.21 -8.46 -24.19
N GLU A 522 10.38 -9.66 -23.62
CA GLU A 522 10.47 -10.92 -24.36
C GLU A 522 11.39 -10.82 -25.61
N GLN A 523 10.82 -10.81 -26.82
CA GLN A 523 11.52 -10.66 -28.10
C GLN A 523 11.45 -9.24 -28.69
N ASP A 524 10.79 -8.31 -28.02
CA ASP A 524 10.60 -6.94 -28.49
C ASP A 524 11.87 -6.09 -28.40
N SER A 525 11.95 -5.12 -29.31
CA SER A 525 12.92 -4.04 -29.22
C SER A 525 12.57 -3.10 -28.06
N ALA A 526 13.51 -2.92 -27.14
CA ALA A 526 13.39 -1.96 -26.05
C ALA A 526 13.25 -0.52 -26.56
N ALA A 527 13.93 -0.16 -27.65
CA ALA A 527 13.79 1.15 -28.30
C ALA A 527 12.34 1.35 -28.81
N MET A 528 11.74 0.31 -29.40
CA MET A 528 10.35 0.40 -29.87
C MET A 528 9.35 0.56 -28.72
N ARG A 529 9.54 -0.17 -27.60
CA ARG A 529 8.75 0.01 -26.38
C ARG A 529 8.87 1.44 -25.84
N LEU A 530 10.09 1.98 -25.76
CA LEU A 530 10.30 3.34 -25.31
C LEU A 530 9.70 4.38 -26.25
N LYS A 531 9.70 4.14 -27.57
CA LYS A 531 9.02 5.00 -28.55
C LYS A 531 7.50 5.02 -28.33
N ILE A 532 6.89 3.88 -28.04
CA ILE A 532 5.47 3.79 -27.66
C ILE A 532 5.22 4.58 -26.38
N LEU A 533 6.09 4.45 -25.38
CA LEU A 533 5.97 5.21 -24.13
C LEU A 533 6.09 6.73 -24.37
N ALA A 534 7.03 7.17 -25.22
CA ALA A 534 7.16 8.57 -25.61
C ALA A 534 5.88 9.09 -26.30
N GLU A 535 5.24 8.28 -27.14
CA GLU A 535 3.97 8.61 -27.78
C GLU A 535 2.83 8.76 -26.77
N VAL A 536 2.78 7.92 -25.74
CA VAL A 536 1.81 8.06 -24.63
C VAL A 536 2.00 9.39 -23.91
N TYR A 537 3.25 9.79 -23.62
CA TYR A 537 3.53 11.11 -23.03
C TYR A 537 3.13 12.28 -23.94
N ARG A 538 3.33 12.18 -25.26
CA ARG A 538 2.85 13.20 -26.21
C ARG A 538 1.34 13.31 -26.21
N GLY A 539 0.64 12.18 -26.23
CA GLY A 539 -0.81 12.15 -26.15
C GLY A 539 -1.31 12.78 -24.85
N ALA A 540 -0.65 12.48 -23.72
CA ALA A 540 -0.98 13.07 -22.44
C ALA A 540 -0.76 14.60 -22.46
N LEU A 541 0.36 15.08 -23.00
CA LEU A 541 0.64 16.52 -23.13
C LEU A 541 -0.36 17.23 -24.07
N ALA A 542 -0.87 16.55 -25.09
CA ALA A 542 -1.89 17.10 -25.97
C ALA A 542 -3.24 17.28 -25.25
N LEU A 543 -3.59 16.36 -24.35
CA LEU A 543 -4.82 16.42 -23.55
C LEU A 543 -4.70 17.35 -22.34
N TRP A 544 -3.50 17.45 -21.76
CA TRP A 544 -3.17 18.32 -20.63
C TRP A 544 -1.88 19.10 -20.92
N PRO A 545 -2.00 20.24 -21.64
CA PRO A 545 -0.85 21.08 -21.93
C PRO A 545 -0.13 21.54 -20.66
N ALA A 546 1.20 21.56 -20.71
CA ALA A 546 2.01 21.96 -19.57
C ALA A 546 1.82 23.45 -19.24
N THR A 547 1.21 23.76 -18.09
CA THR A 547 0.89 25.12 -17.63
C THR A 547 1.30 25.35 -16.17
N GLU A 548 1.49 26.61 -15.78
CA GLU A 548 1.81 27.00 -14.40
C GLU A 548 0.67 26.66 -13.42
N GLN A 549 -0.59 26.69 -13.88
CA GLN A 549 -1.76 26.38 -13.04
C GLN A 549 -1.81 24.90 -12.64
N MET A 550 -1.17 24.02 -13.41
CA MET A 550 -1.16 22.59 -13.18
C MET A 550 0.17 22.10 -12.56
N ALA A 551 1.02 23.01 -12.08
CA ALA A 551 2.32 22.75 -11.44
C ALA A 551 2.27 21.72 -10.30
N ASP A 552 1.23 21.82 -9.46
CA ASP A 552 0.96 20.92 -8.32
C ASP A 552 0.10 19.71 -8.70
N GLY A 553 -0.22 19.58 -9.98
CA GLY A 553 -1.13 18.58 -10.51
C GLY A 553 -0.40 17.32 -10.96
N ASN A 554 -1.06 16.19 -10.79
CA ASN A 554 -0.62 14.92 -11.35
C ASN A 554 -1.78 14.30 -12.14
N VAL A 555 -1.47 13.69 -13.28
CA VAL A 555 -2.45 12.97 -14.11
C VAL A 555 -1.99 11.53 -14.26
N THR A 556 -2.92 10.59 -14.04
CA THR A 556 -2.66 9.15 -14.19
C THR A 556 -3.07 8.71 -15.59
N ILE A 557 -2.11 8.15 -16.32
CA ILE A 557 -2.27 7.61 -17.66
C ILE A 557 -2.21 6.10 -17.58
N ARG A 558 -3.35 5.44 -17.78
CA ARG A 558 -3.49 4.00 -17.67
C ARG A 558 -3.22 3.31 -19.00
N ILE A 559 -2.21 2.42 -19.01
CA ILE A 559 -1.82 1.65 -20.20
C ILE A 559 -2.17 0.16 -20.08
N ASP A 560 -3.21 -0.17 -19.32
CA ASP A 560 -3.67 -1.52 -18.99
C ASP A 560 -3.73 -2.47 -20.19
N ILE A 561 -4.31 -2.00 -21.31
CA ILE A 561 -4.54 -2.82 -22.51
C ILE A 561 -3.22 -3.20 -23.18
N ILE A 562 -2.22 -2.31 -23.14
CA ILE A 562 -0.95 -2.50 -23.87
C ILE A 562 0.19 -3.02 -22.98
N LYS A 563 0.04 -3.04 -21.65
CA LYS A 563 1.11 -3.40 -20.70
C LYS A 563 1.73 -4.79 -20.97
N SER A 564 0.93 -5.73 -21.45
CA SER A 564 1.34 -7.12 -21.70
C SER A 564 1.36 -7.48 -23.19
N MET A 565 0.97 -6.58 -24.10
CA MET A 565 1.00 -6.85 -25.54
C MET A 565 2.42 -6.80 -26.07
N SER A 566 2.79 -7.67 -27.03
CA SER A 566 4.06 -7.52 -27.78
C SER A 566 3.98 -6.33 -28.74
N THR A 567 5.13 -5.76 -29.11
CA THR A 567 5.18 -4.68 -30.12
C THR A 567 4.65 -5.16 -31.47
N LYS A 568 4.90 -6.43 -31.80
CA LYS A 568 4.38 -7.06 -33.02
C LYS A 568 2.85 -7.10 -33.03
N ASP A 569 2.22 -7.52 -31.94
CA ASP A 569 0.76 -7.63 -31.87
C ASP A 569 0.08 -6.27 -31.87
N LEU A 570 0.68 -5.28 -31.20
CA LEU A 570 0.24 -3.90 -31.23
C LEU A 570 0.23 -3.34 -32.66
N LEU A 571 1.34 -3.52 -33.39
CA LEU A 571 1.47 -3.07 -34.78
C LEU A 571 0.56 -3.85 -35.74
N ALA A 572 0.40 -5.16 -35.55
CA ALA A 572 -0.51 -5.98 -36.34
C ALA A 572 -1.98 -5.59 -36.13
N SER A 573 -2.35 -5.24 -34.88
CA SER A 573 -3.66 -4.70 -34.55
C SER A 573 -3.90 -3.37 -35.27
N CYS A 574 -2.93 -2.44 -35.25
CA CYS A 574 -3.01 -1.19 -36.02
C CYS A 574 -3.16 -1.44 -37.53
N ALA A 575 -2.38 -2.38 -38.08
CA ALA A 575 -2.46 -2.73 -39.50
C ALA A 575 -3.81 -3.37 -39.90
N SER A 576 -4.52 -3.94 -38.93
CA SER A 576 -5.86 -4.53 -39.12
C SER A 576 -6.99 -3.49 -39.01
N GLY A 577 -6.66 -2.20 -38.86
CA GLY A 577 -7.61 -1.10 -38.79
C GLY A 577 -8.00 -0.66 -37.38
N ASP A 578 -7.51 -1.32 -36.34
CA ASP A 578 -7.71 -0.85 -34.97
C ASP A 578 -6.90 0.44 -34.74
N ALA A 579 -7.45 1.40 -33.98
CA ALA A 579 -6.65 2.51 -33.47
C ALA A 579 -6.49 2.39 -31.96
N TYR A 580 -5.35 2.85 -31.45
CA TYR A 580 -5.18 3.07 -30.03
C TYR A 580 -5.35 4.56 -29.73
N MET A 581 -6.20 4.87 -28.77
CA MET A 581 -6.51 6.24 -28.37
C MET A 581 -6.21 6.41 -26.90
N LEU A 582 -5.62 7.54 -26.54
CA LEU A 582 -5.61 8.02 -25.17
C LEU A 582 -6.89 8.81 -24.95
N VAL A 583 -7.82 8.29 -24.15
CA VAL A 583 -9.13 8.88 -23.89
C VAL A 583 -9.13 9.51 -22.50
N LYS A 584 -9.48 10.80 -22.40
CA LYS A 584 -9.64 11.49 -21.13
C LYS A 584 -10.96 11.08 -20.48
N HIS A 585 -10.87 10.38 -19.34
CA HIS A 585 -12.06 9.96 -18.57
C HIS A 585 -12.50 11.02 -17.58
N ASN A 586 -11.55 11.72 -16.96
CA ASN A 586 -11.80 12.85 -16.06
C ASN A 586 -10.61 13.81 -16.07
N GLU A 587 -10.60 14.81 -15.19
CA GLU A 587 -9.54 15.83 -15.16
C GLU A 587 -8.16 15.31 -14.71
N VAL A 588 -8.12 14.15 -14.05
CA VAL A 588 -6.90 13.59 -13.46
C VAL A 588 -6.53 12.21 -14.02
N GLU A 589 -7.30 11.69 -14.98
CA GLU A 589 -7.11 10.33 -15.53
C GLU A 589 -7.42 10.23 -17.03
N ALA A 590 -6.58 9.46 -17.74
CA ALA A 590 -6.85 8.94 -19.07
C ALA A 590 -6.47 7.47 -19.20
N PHE A 591 -7.07 6.81 -20.20
CA PHE A 591 -6.92 5.39 -20.47
C PHE A 591 -6.49 5.21 -21.93
N VAL A 592 -5.52 4.34 -22.17
CA VAL A 592 -5.23 3.85 -23.52
C VAL A 592 -6.27 2.80 -23.86
N GLU A 593 -7.13 3.14 -24.81
CA GLU A 593 -8.21 2.31 -25.32
C GLU A 593 -7.91 1.82 -26.73
N LYS A 594 -8.33 0.58 -27.01
CA LYS A 594 -8.37 0.05 -28.37
C LYS A 594 -9.74 0.41 -28.96
N CYS A 595 -9.77 1.24 -30.00
CA CYS A 595 -10.98 1.80 -30.59
C CYS A 595 -11.20 1.30 -32.01
N SER A 596 -12.36 0.70 -32.28
CA SER A 596 -12.87 0.47 -33.64
C SER A 596 -13.27 1.79 -34.30
N ALA A 597 -13.46 1.81 -35.62
CA ALA A 597 -13.90 3.01 -36.33
C ALA A 597 -15.22 3.58 -35.75
N GLU A 598 -16.16 2.72 -35.38
CA GLU A 598 -17.44 3.12 -34.77
C GLU A 598 -17.23 3.80 -33.42
N ARG A 599 -16.37 3.24 -32.56
CA ARG A 599 -16.05 3.84 -31.26
C ARG A 599 -15.36 5.20 -31.41
N GLN A 600 -14.53 5.37 -32.45
CA GLN A 600 -13.90 6.67 -32.74
C GLN A 600 -14.94 7.72 -33.13
N SER A 601 -15.91 7.36 -33.98
CA SER A 601 -17.03 8.24 -34.31
C SER A 601 -17.86 8.60 -33.08
N GLU A 602 -18.13 7.63 -32.20
CA GLU A 602 -18.85 7.89 -30.94
C GLU A 602 -18.10 8.90 -30.06
N LEU A 603 -16.79 8.74 -29.87
CA LEU A 603 -15.99 9.68 -29.08
C LEU A 603 -15.97 11.11 -29.67
N GLN A 604 -16.07 11.23 -31.00
CA GLN A 604 -16.20 12.53 -31.67
C GLN A 604 -17.60 13.13 -31.45
N GLU A 605 -18.64 12.31 -31.49
CA GLU A 605 -20.03 12.73 -31.27
C GLU A 605 -20.29 13.18 -29.82
N THR A 606 -19.63 12.56 -28.85
CA THR A 606 -19.78 12.87 -27.41
C THR A 606 -18.89 14.02 -26.92
N ASP A 607 -18.17 14.71 -27.82
CA ASP A 607 -17.17 15.75 -27.49
C ASP A 607 -16.14 15.27 -26.44
N SER A 608 -15.84 13.97 -26.46
CA SER A 608 -14.85 13.40 -25.55
C SER A 608 -13.46 13.82 -26.00
N LYS A 609 -12.61 14.24 -25.05
CA LYS A 609 -11.23 14.64 -25.37
C LYS A 609 -10.36 13.39 -25.49
N PHE A 610 -9.82 13.15 -26.67
CA PHE A 610 -8.92 12.02 -26.92
C PHE A 610 -7.75 12.39 -27.83
N HIS A 611 -6.72 11.55 -27.83
CA HIS A 611 -5.57 11.66 -28.72
C HIS A 611 -5.28 10.31 -29.37
N LYS A 612 -5.20 10.27 -30.71
CA LYS A 612 -4.85 9.04 -31.44
C LYS A 612 -3.34 8.79 -31.33
N LEU A 613 -2.96 7.61 -30.85
CA LEU A 613 -1.57 7.20 -30.70
C LEU A 613 -1.06 6.58 -31.99
N THR A 614 0.06 7.06 -32.53
CA THR A 614 0.54 6.64 -33.86
C THR A 614 1.53 5.48 -33.83
N PHE A 615 2.11 5.17 -32.66
CA PHE A 615 3.10 4.08 -32.42
C PHE A 615 4.17 3.92 -33.52
N GLY A 616 4.54 5.00 -34.22
CA GLY A 616 5.52 4.98 -35.30
C GLY A 616 5.06 4.34 -36.61
N VAL A 617 3.79 3.97 -36.77
CA VAL A 617 3.20 3.65 -38.07
C VAL A 617 2.88 4.97 -38.76
N ALA A 618 3.62 5.31 -39.81
CA ALA A 618 3.31 6.50 -40.61
C ALA A 618 1.87 6.38 -41.10
N ASN A 619 1.01 7.34 -40.73
CA ASN A 619 -0.43 7.39 -40.98
C ASN A 619 -0.86 6.55 -42.20
N CYS A 620 -1.28 5.31 -41.96
CA CYS A 620 -2.08 4.57 -42.92
C CYS A 620 -3.47 5.19 -42.87
N ASN A 621 -3.69 6.18 -43.74
CA ASN A 621 -5.01 6.75 -44.00
C ASN A 621 -5.87 5.75 -44.78
#